data_AF-A0A7Z9Q070-F1
#
_entry.id   AF-A0A7Z9Q070-F1
#
_cell.length_a   1.000
_cell.length_b   1.000
_cell.length_c   1.000
_cell.angle_alpha   90.00
_cell.angle_beta   90.00
_cell.angle_gamma   90.00
#
_symmetry.space_group_name_H-M   'P 1'
#
loop_
_entity.id
_entity.type
_entity.pdbx_description
1 polymer ?
#
loop_
_entity_poly.entity_id
_entity_poly.type
_entity_poly.pdbx_seq_one_letter_code
_entity_poly.pdbx_strand_id
1 'polypeptide(L)'
;MEAKNLELSQYFATWHPVFVHFPIALLFVAVGLDIYGYFRKDDRARWAGNAVLILGTVGVLFTFITGNFAEIWAARSMEPLKRHESFATIASWAFIALVAVRSFLQTNPNPKIFRVYLVSALGALFALYKTGAQGGELVYKYAAGVKGVEPPIRATALELANLTLENTPDELAYSEMMHHIFGWLVLGLAFWLTYQMLELPGLEKVRAMGPILLSAGGFFLMIFSDFDAWPLSSEKAITDPEVLAHKIIATMMIVIGLGTNLVRKRKGADISSLQAHLVAVLALAGGGILFTHVHTGAPYSETAVGVYLHHFALGFLALMCGTIKLLELSLPQRMKLWNIAWVILLFLVSGALITYNEGIPWFLKWLQP
;
A
#
# COMPACT_ATOMS: atom_id res chain seq x y z
N MET A 1 -5.64 29.54 3.63
CA MET A 1 -5.60 28.16 3.10
C MET A 1 -4.76 27.31 4.03
N GLU A 2 -3.55 27.77 4.35
CA GLU A 2 -2.56 27.14 5.22
C GLU A 2 -3.12 26.69 6.59
N ALA A 3 -3.72 27.63 7.34
CA ALA A 3 -4.29 27.34 8.66
C ALA A 3 -5.36 26.23 8.69
N LYS A 4 -6.14 26.02 7.62
CA LYS A 4 -7.22 25.02 7.57
C LYS A 4 -6.70 23.62 7.17
N ASN A 5 -5.67 23.57 6.33
CA ASN A 5 -4.96 22.31 6.02
C ASN A 5 -4.23 21.80 7.26
N LEU A 6 -3.67 22.72 8.04
CA LEU A 6 -3.09 22.45 9.34
C LEU A 6 -4.13 21.91 10.35
N GLU A 7 -5.36 22.44 10.36
CA GLU A 7 -6.45 21.90 11.18
C GLU A 7 -6.87 20.48 10.77
N LEU A 8 -6.92 20.19 9.46
CA LEU A 8 -7.32 18.88 8.95
C LEU A 8 -6.27 17.79 9.30
N SER A 9 -4.99 18.07 9.09
CA SER A 9 -3.91 17.14 9.44
C SER A 9 -3.87 16.87 10.95
N GLN A 10 -4.02 17.92 11.78
CA GLN A 10 -4.13 17.78 13.24
C GLN A 10 -5.33 16.93 13.64
N TYR A 11 -6.49 17.12 13.00
CA TYR A 11 -7.68 16.31 13.27
C TYR A 11 -7.38 14.81 13.05
N PHE A 12 -6.82 14.44 11.90
CA PHE A 12 -6.46 13.04 11.61
C PHE A 12 -5.36 12.50 12.54
N ALA A 13 -4.38 13.32 12.92
CA ALA A 13 -3.33 12.95 13.85
C ALA A 13 -3.88 12.50 15.22
N THR A 14 -4.95 13.13 15.72
CA THR A 14 -5.55 12.76 17.01
C THR A 14 -6.11 11.34 17.06
N TRP A 15 -6.40 10.74 15.90
CA TRP A 15 -6.90 9.38 15.79
C TRP A 15 -5.81 8.32 15.90
N HIS A 16 -4.54 8.66 15.65
CA HIS A 16 -3.45 7.69 15.72
C HIS A 16 -3.40 6.90 17.04
N PRO A 17 -3.34 7.54 18.23
CA PRO A 17 -3.33 6.81 19.50
C PRO A 17 -4.62 6.02 19.77
N VAL A 18 -5.73 6.33 19.09
CA VAL A 18 -6.96 5.53 19.17
C VAL A 18 -6.79 4.25 18.34
N PHE A 19 -6.33 4.37 17.10
CA PHE A 19 -6.25 3.24 16.18
C PHE A 19 -5.15 2.23 16.53
N VAL A 20 -4.02 2.63 17.12
CA VAL A 20 -2.87 1.73 17.41
C VAL A 20 -3.24 0.49 18.21
N HIS A 21 -4.24 0.55 19.09
CA HIS A 21 -4.60 -0.56 19.97
C HIS A 21 -5.18 -1.76 19.22
N PHE A 22 -5.94 -1.50 18.15
CA PHE A 22 -6.62 -2.53 17.38
C PHE A 22 -5.64 -3.47 16.65
N PRO A 23 -4.72 -2.99 15.77
CA PRO A 23 -3.78 -3.87 15.11
C PRO A 23 -2.85 -4.57 16.09
N ILE A 24 -2.43 -3.90 17.18
CA ILE A 24 -1.61 -4.54 18.22
C ILE A 24 -2.36 -5.74 18.79
N ALA A 25 -3.58 -5.57 19.30
CA ALA A 25 -4.32 -6.67 19.89
C ALA A 25 -4.64 -7.78 18.87
N LEU A 26 -5.18 -7.40 17.70
CA LEU A 26 -5.62 -8.34 16.68
C LEU A 26 -4.47 -9.18 16.14
N LEU A 27 -3.31 -8.59 15.84
CA LEU A 27 -2.21 -9.33 15.24
C LEU A 27 -1.54 -10.29 16.23
N PHE A 28 -1.45 -9.91 17.52
CA PHE A 28 -1.00 -10.84 18.57
C PHE A 28 -1.97 -12.03 18.70
N VAL A 29 -3.28 -11.77 18.68
CA VAL A 29 -4.31 -12.83 18.72
C VAL A 29 -4.24 -13.71 17.46
N ALA A 30 -4.08 -13.12 16.28
CA ALA A 30 -4.00 -13.85 15.01
C ALA A 30 -2.85 -14.88 15.00
N VAL A 31 -1.65 -14.45 15.38
CA VAL A 31 -0.48 -15.35 15.46
C VAL A 31 -0.65 -16.37 16.59
N GLY A 32 -1.24 -15.99 17.72
CA GLY A 32 -1.57 -16.92 18.80
C GLY A 32 -2.53 -18.03 18.35
N LEU A 33 -3.57 -17.69 17.58
CA LEU A 33 -4.50 -18.63 16.99
C LEU A 33 -3.82 -19.55 15.96
N ASP A 34 -2.92 -19.02 15.13
CA ASP A 34 -2.17 -19.81 14.17
C ASP A 34 -1.19 -20.79 14.84
N ILE A 35 -0.53 -20.37 15.93
CA ILE A 35 0.31 -21.24 16.76
C ILE A 35 -0.55 -22.34 17.41
N TYR A 36 -1.66 -21.97 18.03
CA TYR A 36 -2.58 -22.92 18.65
C TYR A 36 -3.12 -23.93 17.63
N GLY A 37 -3.61 -23.45 16.49
CA GLY A 37 -4.12 -24.27 15.41
C GLY A 37 -3.04 -25.16 14.78
N TYR A 38 -1.78 -24.73 14.75
CA TYR A 38 -0.66 -25.58 14.33
C TYR A 38 -0.45 -26.76 15.27
N PHE A 39 -0.26 -26.50 16.56
CA PHE A 39 0.06 -27.54 17.55
C PHE A 39 -1.12 -28.46 17.86
N ARG A 40 -2.33 -27.91 17.94
CA ARG A 40 -3.56 -28.69 18.22
C ARG A 40 -4.19 -29.29 16.97
N LYS A 41 -3.65 -29.00 15.78
CA LYS A 41 -4.23 -29.41 14.48
C LYS A 41 -5.70 -28.99 14.36
N ASP A 42 -6.00 -27.78 14.84
CA ASP A 42 -7.35 -27.21 14.84
C ASP A 42 -7.53 -26.28 13.64
N ASP A 43 -8.28 -26.74 12.64
CA ASP A 43 -8.54 -25.99 11.42
C ASP A 43 -9.43 -24.76 11.64
N ARG A 44 -10.30 -24.77 12.66
CA ARG A 44 -11.13 -23.61 13.01
C ARG A 44 -10.26 -22.50 13.58
N ALA A 45 -9.31 -22.85 14.44
CA ALA A 45 -8.35 -21.90 14.98
C ALA A 45 -7.46 -21.30 13.89
N ARG A 46 -6.98 -22.10 12.92
CA ARG A 46 -6.21 -21.60 11.76
C ARG A 46 -7.03 -20.68 10.87
N TRP A 47 -8.30 -21.01 10.63
CA TRP A 47 -9.21 -20.15 9.87
C TRP A 47 -9.43 -18.82 10.58
N ALA A 48 -9.72 -18.86 11.89
CA ALA A 48 -9.89 -17.68 12.71
C ALA A 48 -8.61 -16.84 12.75
N GLY A 49 -7.43 -17.47 12.90
CA GLY A 49 -6.13 -16.83 12.84
C GLY A 49 -5.93 -16.05 11.54
N ASN A 50 -6.24 -16.65 10.39
CA ASN A 50 -6.19 -15.97 9.10
C ASN A 50 -7.17 -14.79 8.99
N ALA A 51 -8.41 -14.95 9.47
CA ALA A 51 -9.41 -13.88 9.45
C ALA A 51 -8.97 -12.68 10.32
N VAL A 52 -8.50 -12.95 11.53
CA VAL A 52 -8.00 -11.93 12.46
C VAL A 52 -6.71 -11.30 11.95
N LEU A 53 -5.83 -12.06 11.27
CA LEU A 53 -4.64 -11.53 10.60
C LEU A 53 -5.02 -10.47 9.56
N ILE A 54 -5.98 -10.78 8.68
CA ILE A 54 -6.45 -9.83 7.66
C ILE A 54 -7.01 -8.57 8.31
N LEU A 55 -7.87 -8.70 9.33
CA LEU A 55 -8.44 -7.56 10.04
C LEU A 55 -7.37 -6.72 10.76
N GLY A 56 -6.41 -7.38 11.41
CA GLY A 56 -5.29 -6.72 12.07
C GLY A 56 -4.41 -5.96 11.08
N THR A 57 -4.09 -6.56 9.92
CA THR A 57 -3.32 -5.90 8.85
C THR A 57 -4.07 -4.68 8.30
N VAL A 58 -5.38 -4.76 8.08
CA VAL A 58 -6.19 -3.59 7.70
C VAL A 58 -6.10 -2.51 8.78
N GLY A 59 -6.17 -2.88 10.06
CA GLY A 59 -5.97 -1.95 11.18
C GLY A 59 -4.58 -1.29 11.20
N VAL A 60 -3.53 -2.02 10.81
CA VAL A 60 -2.17 -1.45 10.66
C VAL A 60 -2.17 -0.36 9.61
N LEU A 61 -2.82 -0.57 8.46
CA LEU A 61 -2.87 0.43 7.39
C LEU A 61 -3.53 1.72 7.88
N PHE A 62 -4.70 1.65 8.53
CA PHE A 62 -5.36 2.82 9.16
C PHE A 62 -4.49 3.53 10.19
N THR A 63 -3.77 2.75 11.01
CA THR A 63 -2.86 3.29 12.02
C THR A 63 -1.65 3.97 11.40
N PHE A 64 -1.10 3.40 10.33
CA PHE A 64 0.04 3.96 9.60
C PHE A 64 -0.32 5.32 9.00
N ILE A 65 -1.48 5.43 8.34
CA ILE A 65 -1.96 6.68 7.75
C ILE A 65 -2.11 7.78 8.81
N THR A 66 -2.83 7.47 9.90
CA THR A 66 -3.00 8.43 10.98
C THR A 66 -1.66 8.77 11.65
N GLY A 67 -0.69 7.86 11.59
CA GLY A 67 0.71 8.08 11.99
C GLY A 67 1.43 9.08 11.09
N ASN A 68 1.32 8.97 9.77
CA ASN A 68 1.90 9.95 8.84
C ASN A 68 1.33 11.36 9.09
N PHE A 69 0.03 11.48 9.35
CA PHE A 69 -0.56 12.77 9.76
C PHE A 69 -0.04 13.25 11.12
N ALA A 70 0.20 12.34 12.06
CA ALA A 70 0.79 12.67 13.34
C ALA A 70 2.25 13.12 13.24
N GLU A 71 3.03 12.55 12.31
CA GLU A 71 4.43 12.91 12.03
C GLU A 71 4.58 14.40 11.62
N ILE A 72 3.63 14.92 10.83
CA ILE A 72 3.58 16.34 10.43
C ILE A 72 3.60 17.28 11.65
N TRP A 73 3.14 16.80 12.82
CA TRP A 73 2.97 17.61 14.03
C TRP A 73 3.88 17.19 15.19
N ALA A 74 4.20 15.90 15.29
CA ALA A 74 4.93 15.32 16.41
C ALA A 74 6.45 15.39 16.18
N ALA A 75 7.12 16.31 16.87
CA ALA A 75 8.57 16.32 17.08
C ALA A 75 9.41 16.05 15.81
N ARG A 76 9.38 17.04 14.92
CA ARG A 76 9.88 16.96 13.56
C ARG A 76 11.34 16.51 13.50
N SER A 77 11.58 15.37 12.84
CA SER A 77 12.88 14.77 12.45
C SER A 77 13.83 14.25 13.54
N MET A 78 13.36 14.06 14.78
CA MET A 78 14.18 13.44 15.82
C MET A 78 14.47 11.96 15.53
N GLU A 79 15.67 11.49 15.89
CA GLU A 79 16.10 10.09 15.73
C GLU A 79 15.13 9.04 16.33
N PRO A 80 14.48 9.24 17.50
CA PRO A 80 13.49 8.30 18.03
C PRO A 80 12.26 8.12 17.12
N LEU A 81 11.84 9.18 16.43
CA LEU A 81 10.70 9.17 15.52
C LEU A 81 11.02 8.36 14.26
N LYS A 82 12.18 8.62 13.63
CA LYS A 82 12.69 7.82 12.50
C LYS A 82 12.77 6.34 12.81
N ARG A 83 13.16 5.99 14.05
CA ARG A 83 13.21 4.61 14.50
C ARG A 83 11.81 3.98 14.61
N HIS A 84 10.86 4.72 15.18
CA HIS A 84 9.45 4.30 15.25
C HIS A 84 8.88 4.06 13.85
N GLU A 85 9.07 4.99 12.92
CA GLU A 85 8.66 4.88 11.52
C GLU A 85 9.30 3.68 10.81
N SER A 86 10.60 3.44 11.05
CA SER A 86 11.31 2.31 10.46
C SER A 86 10.68 0.99 10.88
N PHE A 87 10.44 0.80 12.18
CA PHE A 87 9.78 -0.40 12.68
C PHE A 87 8.30 -0.48 12.24
N ALA A 88 7.58 0.65 12.21
CA ALA A 88 6.20 0.71 11.71
C ALA A 88 6.14 0.24 10.25
N THR A 89 7.04 0.75 9.41
CA THR A 89 7.18 0.37 8.00
C THR A 89 7.49 -1.11 7.85
N ILE A 90 8.49 -1.62 8.59
CA ILE A 90 8.83 -3.05 8.58
C ILE A 90 7.63 -3.90 9.02
N ALA A 91 6.93 -3.53 10.09
CA ALA A 91 5.77 -4.26 10.59
C ALA A 91 4.65 -4.28 9.55
N SER A 92 4.28 -3.13 8.98
CA SER A 92 3.27 -3.01 7.93
C SER A 92 3.58 -3.93 6.75
N TRP A 93 4.79 -3.84 6.20
CA TRP A 93 5.21 -4.68 5.07
C TRP A 93 5.22 -6.17 5.42
N ALA A 94 5.72 -6.52 6.61
CA ALA A 94 5.74 -7.90 7.06
C ALA A 94 4.32 -8.47 7.17
N PHE A 95 3.35 -7.73 7.72
CA PHE A 95 1.98 -8.21 7.86
C PHE A 95 1.22 -8.28 6.53
N ILE A 96 1.45 -7.34 5.60
CA ILE A 96 0.92 -7.43 4.23
C ILE A 96 1.48 -8.69 3.54
N ALA A 97 2.80 -8.91 3.63
CA ALA A 97 3.45 -10.08 3.07
C ALA A 97 2.95 -11.38 3.72
N LEU A 98 2.71 -11.40 5.03
CA LEU A 98 2.16 -12.55 5.74
C LEU A 98 0.73 -12.87 5.28
N VAL A 99 -0.13 -11.86 5.07
CA VAL A 99 -1.47 -12.07 4.49
C VAL A 99 -1.36 -12.67 3.09
N ALA A 100 -0.47 -12.13 2.25
CA ALA A 100 -0.22 -12.65 0.91
C ALA A 100 0.31 -14.10 0.94
N VAL A 101 1.28 -14.42 1.81
CA VAL A 101 1.79 -15.80 1.96
C VAL A 101 0.68 -16.71 2.48
N ARG A 102 -0.13 -16.25 3.44
CA ARG A 102 -1.22 -17.05 4.02
C ARG A 102 -2.27 -17.42 2.98
N SER A 103 -2.55 -16.56 1.99
CA SER A 103 -3.47 -16.89 0.89
C SER A 103 -2.96 -18.03 0.01
N PHE A 104 -1.64 -18.23 -0.12
CA PHE A 104 -1.06 -19.40 -0.81
C PHE A 104 -1.07 -20.68 0.04
N LEU A 105 -1.06 -20.56 1.37
CA LEU A 105 -0.90 -21.71 2.26
C LEU A 105 -2.19 -22.52 2.49
N GLN A 106 -3.36 -22.01 2.10
CA GLN A 106 -4.67 -22.67 2.24
C GLN A 106 -4.88 -23.33 3.63
N THR A 107 -5.89 -24.20 3.80
CA THR A 107 -6.24 -24.79 5.11
C THR A 107 -5.29 -25.92 5.56
N ASN A 108 -4.67 -26.64 4.63
CA ASN A 108 -3.72 -27.73 4.92
C ASN A 108 -2.34 -27.52 4.28
N PRO A 109 -1.57 -26.51 4.74
CA PRO A 109 -0.23 -26.25 4.21
C PRO A 109 0.75 -27.34 4.57
N ASN A 110 1.81 -27.45 3.76
CA ASN A 110 2.99 -28.22 4.11
C ASN A 110 3.55 -27.78 5.48
N PRO A 111 3.72 -28.68 6.47
CA PRO A 111 4.16 -28.32 7.82
C PRO A 111 5.53 -27.64 7.91
N LYS A 112 6.43 -27.85 6.94
CA LYS A 112 7.71 -27.15 6.87
C LYS A 112 7.52 -25.69 6.47
N ILE A 113 6.73 -25.44 5.44
CA ILE A 113 6.46 -24.08 4.96
C ILE A 113 5.66 -23.31 6.01
N PHE A 114 4.68 -23.96 6.65
CA PHE A 114 3.91 -23.34 7.73
C PHE A 114 4.77 -22.94 8.93
N ARG A 115 5.80 -23.73 9.28
CA ARG A 115 6.76 -23.35 10.32
C ARG A 115 7.56 -22.11 9.95
N VAL A 116 8.02 -22.01 8.70
CA VAL A 116 8.70 -20.80 8.21
C VAL A 116 7.77 -19.60 8.31
N TYR A 117 6.51 -19.74 7.89
CA TYR A 117 5.48 -18.72 8.06
C TYR A 117 5.31 -18.28 9.53
N LEU A 118 5.20 -19.23 10.48
CA LEU A 118 5.06 -18.91 11.90
C LEU A 118 6.27 -18.17 12.46
N VAL A 119 7.49 -18.56 12.07
CA VAL A 119 8.72 -17.87 12.48
C VAL A 119 8.75 -16.45 11.94
N SER A 120 8.39 -16.26 10.66
CA SER A 120 8.25 -14.93 10.07
C SER A 120 7.17 -14.08 10.77
N ALA A 121 6.06 -14.70 11.17
CA ALA A 121 4.98 -14.04 11.90
C ALA A 121 5.41 -13.58 13.30
N LEU A 122 6.24 -14.36 14.00
CA LEU A 122 6.85 -13.94 15.26
C LEU A 122 7.83 -12.77 15.06
N GLY A 123 8.60 -12.76 13.97
CA GLY A 123 9.44 -11.63 13.59
C GLY A 123 8.63 -10.35 13.32
N ALA A 124 7.50 -10.47 12.62
CA ALA A 124 6.58 -9.36 12.39
C ALA A 124 5.96 -8.83 13.69
N LEU A 125 5.58 -9.72 14.62
CA LEU A 125 5.12 -9.32 15.96
C LEU A 125 6.20 -8.60 16.75
N PHE A 126 7.46 -9.01 16.64
CA PHE A 126 8.56 -8.31 17.29
C PHE A 126 8.71 -6.89 16.72
N ALA A 127 8.63 -6.72 15.40
CA ALA A 127 8.64 -5.39 14.79
C ALA A 127 7.47 -4.53 15.30
N LEU A 128 6.25 -5.08 15.34
CA LEU A 128 5.06 -4.40 15.87
C LEU A 128 5.19 -4.02 17.35
N TYR A 129 5.76 -4.91 18.18
CA TYR A 129 6.08 -4.63 19.56
C TYR A 129 7.06 -3.46 19.67
N LYS A 130 8.12 -3.45 18.87
CA LYS A 130 9.09 -2.35 18.83
C LYS A 130 8.44 -1.03 18.41
N THR A 131 7.56 -1.05 17.40
CA THR A 131 6.76 0.12 16.99
C THR A 131 5.95 0.67 18.15
N GLY A 132 5.17 -0.17 18.83
CA GLY A 132 4.33 0.25 19.96
C GLY A 132 5.15 0.77 21.15
N ALA A 133 6.24 0.09 21.50
CA ALA A 133 7.14 0.52 22.58
C ALA A 133 7.80 1.88 22.28
N GLN A 134 8.26 2.08 21.04
CA GLN A 134 8.85 3.35 20.61
C GLN A 134 7.79 4.46 20.50
N GLY A 135 6.56 4.14 20.07
CA GLY A 135 5.46 5.10 20.05
C GLY A 135 5.10 5.58 21.47
N GLY A 136 5.08 4.67 22.44
CA GLY A 136 4.96 5.05 23.86
C GLY A 136 6.12 5.93 24.32
N GLU A 137 7.35 5.62 23.92
CA GLU A 137 8.53 6.44 24.23
C GLU A 137 8.40 7.87 23.67
N LEU A 138 7.94 8.02 22.42
CA LEU A 138 7.68 9.32 21.80
C LEU A 138 6.73 10.17 22.64
N VAL A 139 5.60 9.59 23.08
CA VAL A 139 4.61 10.31 23.89
C VAL A 139 5.15 10.63 25.29
N TYR A 140 5.68 9.63 26.01
CA TYR A 140 6.01 9.78 27.42
C TYR A 140 7.35 10.48 27.68
N LYS A 141 8.35 10.32 26.80
CA LYS A 141 9.68 10.95 27.00
C LYS A 141 9.87 12.21 26.18
N TYR A 142 9.26 12.29 24.99
CA TYR A 142 9.47 13.39 24.05
C TYR A 142 8.24 14.30 23.90
N ALA A 143 7.17 14.03 24.66
CA ALA A 143 5.92 14.79 24.61
C ALA A 143 5.31 14.89 23.19
N ALA A 144 5.58 13.90 22.34
CA ALA A 144 5.08 13.85 20.97
C ALA A 144 3.55 13.89 20.95
N GLY A 145 2.98 14.91 20.30
CA GLY A 145 1.52 15.09 20.22
C GLY A 145 0.84 15.56 21.51
N VAL A 146 1.60 15.92 22.57
CA VAL A 146 1.04 16.36 23.85
C VAL A 146 0.84 17.88 23.85
N LYS A 147 -0.41 18.33 23.99
CA LYS A 147 -0.74 19.76 23.98
C LYS A 147 -0.27 20.45 25.26
N GLY A 148 0.34 21.62 25.10
CA GLY A 148 0.72 22.50 26.22
C GLY A 148 1.97 22.06 27.00
N VAL A 149 2.72 21.08 26.48
CA VAL A 149 3.98 20.63 27.06
C VAL A 149 5.10 20.95 26.08
N GLU A 150 6.11 21.72 26.51
CA GLU A 150 7.31 21.90 25.69
C GLU A 150 8.10 20.59 25.64
N PRO A 151 8.50 20.13 24.44
CA PRO A 151 9.31 18.93 24.33
C PRO A 151 10.68 19.15 24.99
N PRO A 152 11.18 18.19 25.78
CA PRO A 152 12.44 18.34 26.50
C PRO A 152 13.66 18.46 25.58
N ILE A 153 13.53 18.07 24.31
CA ILE A 153 14.56 18.22 23.27
C ILE A 153 13.91 18.92 22.07
N ARG A 154 14.52 20.02 21.62
CA ARG A 154 14.03 20.83 20.50
C ARG A 154 14.66 20.35 19.18
N ALA A 155 13.89 20.47 18.09
CA ALA A 155 14.40 20.21 16.75
C ALA A 155 15.57 21.14 16.41
N THR A 156 16.55 20.63 15.69
CA THR A 156 17.70 21.41 15.20
C THR A 156 17.28 22.38 14.08
N ALA A 157 18.14 23.35 13.75
CA ALA A 157 17.87 24.28 12.65
C ALA A 157 17.77 23.57 11.28
N LEU A 158 18.53 22.49 11.06
CA LEU A 158 18.46 21.69 9.84
C LEU A 158 17.14 20.92 9.76
N GLU A 159 16.76 20.31 10.87
CA GLU A 159 15.47 19.64 11.04
C GLU A 159 14.31 20.61 10.79
N LEU A 160 14.43 21.86 11.24
CA LEU A 160 13.47 22.92 10.97
C LEU A 160 13.44 23.35 9.49
N ALA A 161 14.60 23.46 8.84
CA ALA A 161 14.72 23.82 7.43
C ALA A 161 14.16 22.75 6.48
N ASN A 162 14.27 21.47 6.84
CA ASN A 162 13.66 20.38 6.05
C ASN A 162 12.13 20.45 6.01
N LEU A 163 11.51 21.18 6.93
CA LEU A 163 10.05 21.33 7.01
C LEU A 163 9.53 22.47 6.16
N THR A 164 10.43 23.36 5.74
CA THR A 164 10.12 24.47 4.85
C THR A 164 10.44 24.14 3.40
N LEU A 165 10.84 22.89 3.12
CA LEU A 165 10.99 22.42 1.75
C LEU A 165 9.62 22.44 1.07
N GLU A 166 9.59 22.82 -0.20
CA GLU A 166 8.42 22.76 -1.06
C GLU A 166 8.81 22.08 -2.38
N ASN A 167 7.88 21.31 -2.94
CA ASN A 167 8.06 20.76 -4.28
C ASN A 167 7.99 21.90 -5.30
N THR A 168 8.85 21.86 -6.31
CA THR A 168 8.82 22.79 -7.43
C THR A 168 7.57 22.56 -8.29
N PRO A 169 7.08 23.58 -9.02
CA PRO A 169 5.95 23.41 -9.94
C PRO A 169 6.15 22.29 -10.98
N ASP A 170 7.38 22.09 -11.44
CA ASP A 170 7.73 21.05 -12.41
C ASP A 170 7.65 19.65 -11.80
N GLU A 171 8.12 19.46 -10.55
CA GLU A 171 7.98 18.20 -9.80
C GLU A 171 6.51 17.83 -9.60
N LEU A 172 5.68 18.81 -9.20
CA LEU A 172 4.25 18.62 -9.02
C LEU A 172 3.57 18.23 -10.35
N ALA A 173 3.84 18.98 -11.42
CA ALA A 173 3.27 18.71 -12.75
C ALA A 173 3.69 17.34 -13.28
N TYR A 174 4.95 16.94 -13.03
CA TYR A 174 5.45 15.63 -13.44
C TYR A 174 4.74 14.50 -12.70
N SER A 175 4.59 14.61 -11.38
CA SER A 175 3.84 13.65 -10.58
C SER A 175 2.39 13.51 -11.06
N GLU A 176 1.70 14.63 -11.29
CA GLU A 176 0.32 14.63 -11.81
C GLU A 176 0.22 13.95 -13.18
N MET A 177 1.11 14.31 -14.10
CA MET A 177 1.18 13.70 -15.43
C MET A 177 1.36 12.19 -15.33
N MET A 178 2.25 11.72 -14.45
CA MET A 178 2.51 10.29 -14.27
C MET A 178 1.27 9.55 -13.77
N HIS A 179 0.56 10.08 -12.78
CA HIS A 179 -0.71 9.51 -12.32
C HIS A 179 -1.76 9.47 -13.42
N HIS A 180 -1.89 10.53 -14.23
CA HIS A 180 -2.85 10.57 -15.33
C HIS A 180 -2.53 9.52 -16.40
N ILE A 181 -1.26 9.36 -16.77
CA ILE A 181 -0.82 8.33 -17.73
C ILE A 181 -1.23 6.94 -17.24
N PHE A 182 -0.96 6.61 -15.98
CA PHE A 182 -1.38 5.34 -15.40
C PHE A 182 -2.90 5.22 -15.27
N GLY A 183 -3.60 6.32 -15.03
CA GLY A 183 -5.06 6.37 -15.04
C GLY A 183 -5.66 5.97 -16.39
N TRP A 184 -5.11 6.48 -17.49
CA TRP A 184 -5.52 6.10 -18.85
C TRP A 184 -5.13 4.65 -19.19
N LEU A 185 -3.96 4.19 -18.75
CA LEU A 185 -3.55 2.79 -18.92
C LEU A 185 -4.52 1.84 -18.22
N VAL A 186 -4.88 2.14 -16.97
CA VAL A 186 -5.85 1.35 -16.19
C VAL A 186 -7.25 1.44 -16.80
N LEU A 187 -7.64 2.57 -17.39
CA LEU A 187 -8.90 2.69 -18.12
C LEU A 187 -8.97 1.71 -19.29
N GLY A 188 -7.90 1.66 -20.10
CA GLY A 188 -7.77 0.73 -21.21
C GLY A 188 -7.85 -0.72 -20.74
N LEU A 189 -7.22 -1.06 -19.61
CA LEU A 189 -7.34 -2.38 -18.98
C LEU A 189 -8.77 -2.69 -18.53
N ALA A 190 -9.48 -1.72 -17.94
CA ALA A 190 -10.86 -1.89 -17.50
C ALA A 190 -11.81 -2.16 -18.69
N PHE A 191 -11.68 -1.40 -19.78
CA PHE A 191 -12.44 -1.66 -21.01
C PHE A 191 -12.09 -3.01 -21.65
N TRP A 192 -10.81 -3.37 -21.68
CA TRP A 192 -10.39 -4.67 -22.18
C TRP A 192 -10.93 -5.84 -21.36
N LEU A 193 -10.94 -5.73 -20.03
CA LEU A 193 -11.53 -6.74 -19.14
C LEU A 193 -13.05 -6.79 -19.30
N THR A 194 -13.71 -5.65 -19.50
CA THR A 194 -15.14 -5.59 -19.82
C THR A 194 -15.44 -6.31 -21.14
N TYR A 195 -14.62 -6.08 -22.16
CA TYR A 195 -14.74 -6.76 -23.45
C TYR A 195 -14.62 -8.29 -23.31
N GLN A 196 -13.71 -8.76 -22.45
CA GLN A 196 -13.59 -10.18 -22.11
C GLN A 196 -14.79 -10.71 -21.33
N MET A 197 -15.29 -9.96 -20.36
CA MET A 197 -16.45 -10.32 -19.54
C MET A 197 -17.74 -10.44 -20.36
N LEU A 198 -17.87 -9.63 -21.43
CA LEU A 198 -19.04 -9.63 -22.33
C LEU A 198 -18.94 -10.64 -23.47
N GLU A 199 -17.86 -11.42 -23.55
CA GLU A 199 -17.64 -12.46 -24.57
C GLU A 199 -17.78 -11.94 -26.02
N LEU A 200 -17.30 -10.74 -26.31
CA LEU A 200 -17.43 -10.10 -27.63
C LEU A 200 -16.62 -10.79 -28.75
N PRO A 201 -16.99 -10.66 -30.05
CA PRO A 201 -16.34 -11.40 -31.13
C PRO A 201 -14.87 -11.00 -31.37
N GLY A 202 -13.94 -11.97 -31.34
CA GLY A 202 -12.51 -11.72 -31.62
C GLY A 202 -11.59 -11.76 -30.40
N LEU A 203 -12.10 -12.20 -29.25
CA LEU A 203 -11.36 -12.32 -27.98
C LEU A 203 -9.98 -12.96 -28.11
N GLU A 204 -9.87 -14.02 -28.91
CA GLU A 204 -8.61 -14.75 -29.06
C GLU A 204 -7.46 -13.87 -29.54
N LYS A 205 -7.76 -12.84 -30.35
CA LYS A 205 -6.78 -11.88 -30.86
C LYS A 205 -6.33 -10.89 -29.78
N VAL A 206 -7.18 -10.60 -28.79
CA VAL A 206 -6.93 -9.59 -27.76
C VAL A 206 -6.64 -10.16 -26.37
N ARG A 207 -6.68 -11.50 -26.18
CA ARG A 207 -6.30 -12.18 -24.92
C ARG A 207 -4.90 -11.80 -24.41
N ALA A 208 -4.01 -11.41 -25.32
CA ALA A 208 -2.65 -11.01 -24.97
C ALA A 208 -2.54 -9.60 -24.38
N MET A 209 -3.56 -8.76 -24.56
CA MET A 209 -3.43 -7.33 -24.36
C MET A 209 -3.17 -6.95 -22.90
N GLY A 210 -3.82 -7.59 -21.92
CA GLY A 210 -3.55 -7.30 -20.50
C GLY A 210 -2.12 -7.56 -20.06
N PRO A 211 -1.56 -8.77 -20.23
CA PRO A 211 -0.16 -9.04 -19.90
C PRO A 211 0.83 -8.13 -20.65
N ILE A 212 0.52 -7.76 -21.90
CA ILE A 212 1.32 -6.82 -22.69
C ILE A 212 1.26 -5.41 -22.06
N LEU A 213 0.06 -4.89 -21.80
CA LEU A 213 -0.14 -3.57 -21.18
C LEU A 213 0.49 -3.50 -19.79
N LEU A 214 0.39 -4.57 -19.00
CA LEU A 214 1.04 -4.65 -17.69
C LEU A 214 2.57 -4.60 -17.81
N SER A 215 3.15 -5.36 -18.74
CA SER A 215 4.61 -5.34 -18.97
C SER A 215 5.06 -3.98 -19.52
N ALA A 216 4.34 -3.43 -20.48
CA ALA A 216 4.64 -2.14 -21.10
C ALA A 216 4.54 -1.01 -20.07
N GLY A 217 3.50 -1.00 -19.24
CA GLY A 217 3.37 -0.08 -18.11
C GLY A 217 4.51 -0.23 -17.11
N GLY A 218 4.96 -1.46 -16.83
CA GLY A 218 6.12 -1.71 -15.97
C GLY A 218 7.43 -1.20 -16.55
N PHE A 219 7.69 -1.39 -17.85
CA PHE A 219 8.87 -0.82 -18.51
C PHE A 219 8.82 0.72 -18.57
N PHE A 220 7.64 1.27 -18.84
CA PHE A 220 7.41 2.71 -18.80
C PHE A 220 7.70 3.26 -17.40
N LEU A 221 7.13 2.65 -16.35
CA LEU A 221 7.38 3.04 -14.97
C LEU A 221 8.86 2.92 -14.62
N MET A 222 9.55 1.86 -15.05
CA MET A 222 10.99 1.68 -14.74
C MET A 222 11.84 2.88 -15.22
N ILE A 223 11.52 3.42 -16.39
CA ILE A 223 12.32 4.45 -17.07
C ILE A 223 11.86 5.86 -16.70
N PHE A 224 10.55 6.10 -16.68
CA PHE A 224 9.96 7.44 -16.62
C PHE A 224 9.24 7.74 -15.29
N SER A 225 9.37 6.92 -14.26
CA SER A 225 8.84 7.25 -12.92
C SER A 225 9.52 8.46 -12.29
N ASP A 226 10.84 8.55 -12.48
CA ASP A 226 11.71 9.50 -11.79
C ASP A 226 12.68 10.06 -12.83
N PHE A 227 12.50 11.32 -13.24
CA PHE A 227 13.38 11.94 -14.24
C PHE A 227 14.76 12.32 -13.66
N ASP A 228 14.81 12.53 -12.35
CA ASP A 228 15.97 12.89 -11.54
C ASP A 228 16.74 11.66 -10.99
N ALA A 229 16.25 10.44 -11.26
CA ALA A 229 16.88 9.20 -10.85
C ALA A 229 17.24 8.28 -12.04
N TRP A 230 17.89 7.17 -11.71
CA TRP A 230 18.24 6.16 -12.70
C TRP A 230 16.98 5.59 -13.39
N PRO A 231 16.98 5.40 -14.72
CA PRO A 231 18.13 5.47 -15.63
C PRO A 231 18.38 6.82 -16.32
N LEU A 232 17.53 7.83 -16.11
CA LEU A 232 17.58 9.10 -16.85
C LEU A 232 18.56 10.11 -16.23
N SER A 233 18.76 10.03 -14.92
CA SER A 233 19.65 10.89 -14.16
C SER A 233 20.32 10.11 -13.00
N SER A 234 21.14 10.81 -12.23
CA SER A 234 21.82 10.30 -11.03
C SER A 234 21.74 11.27 -9.85
N GLU A 235 20.86 12.27 -9.92
CA GLU A 235 20.67 13.26 -8.85
C GLU A 235 20.07 12.61 -7.60
N LYS A 236 19.04 11.78 -7.80
CA LYS A 236 18.44 10.97 -6.75
C LYS A 236 18.98 9.54 -6.78
N ALA A 237 19.36 9.03 -5.62
CA ALA A 237 19.85 7.67 -5.49
C ALA A 237 18.72 6.66 -5.71
N ILE A 238 19.02 5.49 -6.29
CA ILE A 238 18.03 4.40 -6.45
C ILE A 238 17.51 3.84 -5.11
N THR A 239 18.24 4.11 -4.02
CA THR A 239 17.86 3.74 -2.65
C THR A 239 16.95 4.78 -2.00
N ASP A 240 16.69 5.90 -2.66
CA ASP A 240 15.66 6.84 -2.22
C ASP A 240 14.32 6.10 -2.10
N PRO A 241 13.56 6.26 -1.01
CA PRO A 241 12.34 5.47 -0.77
C PRO A 241 11.30 5.58 -1.90
N GLU A 242 11.15 6.76 -2.50
CA GLU A 242 10.20 7.01 -3.59
C GLU A 242 10.63 6.26 -4.85
N VAL A 243 11.89 6.47 -5.27
CA VAL A 243 12.48 5.83 -6.46
C VAL A 243 12.46 4.31 -6.31
N LEU A 244 12.85 3.81 -5.13
CA LEU A 244 12.90 2.40 -4.84
C LEU A 244 11.50 1.78 -4.93
N ALA A 245 10.48 2.44 -4.39
CA ALA A 245 9.09 2.00 -4.48
C ALA A 245 8.63 1.89 -5.95
N HIS A 246 8.91 2.91 -6.77
CA HIS A 246 8.62 2.88 -8.21
C HIS A 246 9.34 1.73 -8.92
N LYS A 247 10.62 1.49 -8.64
CA LYS A 247 11.40 0.41 -9.29
C LYS A 247 10.92 -0.98 -8.86
N ILE A 248 10.51 -1.14 -7.60
CA ILE A 248 9.93 -2.41 -7.11
C ILE A 248 8.61 -2.70 -7.84
N ILE A 249 7.69 -1.74 -7.90
CA ILE A 249 6.40 -1.91 -8.60
C ILE A 249 6.63 -2.19 -10.08
N ALA A 250 7.49 -1.41 -10.73
CA ALA A 250 7.83 -1.59 -12.14
C ALA A 250 8.34 -3.01 -12.41
N THR A 251 9.24 -3.51 -11.57
CA THR A 251 9.78 -4.88 -11.65
C THR A 251 8.67 -5.92 -11.50
N MET A 252 7.79 -5.78 -10.51
CA MET A 252 6.68 -6.70 -10.31
C MET A 252 5.75 -6.73 -11.52
N MET A 253 5.40 -5.57 -12.09
CA MET A 253 4.57 -5.46 -13.30
C MET A 253 5.22 -6.17 -14.50
N ILE A 254 6.51 -5.94 -14.74
CA ILE A 254 7.26 -6.59 -15.82
C ILE A 254 7.26 -8.11 -15.64
N VAL A 255 7.63 -8.59 -14.45
CA VAL A 255 7.74 -10.03 -14.16
C VAL A 255 6.37 -10.72 -14.29
N ILE A 256 5.32 -10.14 -13.70
CA ILE A 256 3.96 -10.71 -13.75
C ILE A 256 3.43 -10.67 -15.19
N GLY A 257 3.61 -9.56 -15.90
CA GLY A 257 3.16 -9.40 -17.28
C GLY A 257 3.85 -10.39 -18.24
N LEU A 258 5.17 -10.42 -18.24
CA LEU A 258 5.95 -11.34 -19.09
C LEU A 258 5.71 -12.80 -18.70
N GLY A 259 5.72 -13.10 -17.40
CA GLY A 259 5.48 -14.44 -16.88
C GLY A 259 4.12 -14.99 -17.30
N THR A 260 3.06 -14.20 -17.11
CA THR A 260 1.69 -14.57 -17.54
C THR A 260 1.64 -14.78 -19.06
N ASN A 261 2.32 -13.93 -19.83
CA ASN A 261 2.36 -14.02 -21.29
C ASN A 261 3.07 -15.30 -21.80
N LEU A 262 4.11 -15.75 -21.09
CA LEU A 262 4.86 -16.98 -21.39
C LEU A 262 4.09 -18.24 -20.98
N VAL A 263 3.54 -18.27 -19.75
CA VAL A 263 2.77 -19.43 -19.26
C VAL A 263 1.50 -19.63 -20.10
N ARG A 264 0.89 -18.55 -20.60
CA ARG A 264 -0.27 -18.61 -21.52
C ARG A 264 -0.03 -19.50 -22.74
N LYS A 265 1.20 -19.56 -23.25
CA LYS A 265 1.54 -20.32 -24.46
C LYS A 265 1.71 -21.83 -24.20
N ARG A 266 1.73 -22.27 -22.93
CA ARG A 266 1.92 -23.68 -22.55
C ARG A 266 0.57 -24.40 -22.53
N LYS A 267 0.50 -25.58 -23.17
CA LYS A 267 -0.69 -26.44 -23.11
C LYS A 267 -0.90 -26.98 -21.68
N GLY A 268 -2.12 -26.87 -21.16
CA GLY A 268 -2.52 -27.48 -19.87
C GLY A 268 -2.16 -26.69 -18.60
N ALA A 269 -1.63 -25.47 -18.70
CA ALA A 269 -1.38 -24.64 -17.53
C ALA A 269 -2.68 -23.96 -17.04
N ASP A 270 -3.00 -24.07 -15.75
CA ASP A 270 -4.03 -23.23 -15.12
C ASP A 270 -3.48 -21.82 -14.90
N ILE A 271 -3.61 -21.00 -15.95
CA ILE A 271 -3.15 -19.61 -15.94
C ILE A 271 -4.11 -18.73 -15.12
N SER A 272 -5.39 -19.10 -15.05
CA SER A 272 -6.44 -18.25 -14.48
C SER A 272 -6.26 -18.06 -12.97
N SER A 273 -6.05 -19.16 -12.24
CA SER A 273 -5.84 -19.15 -10.79
C SER A 273 -4.51 -18.49 -10.42
N LEU A 274 -3.41 -18.85 -11.10
CA LEU A 274 -2.10 -18.25 -10.86
C LEU A 274 -2.09 -16.74 -11.18
N GLN A 275 -2.68 -16.33 -12.30
CA GLN A 275 -2.76 -14.93 -12.68
C GLN A 275 -3.62 -14.13 -11.70
N ALA A 276 -4.78 -14.65 -11.28
CA ALA A 276 -5.61 -13.99 -10.29
C ALA A 276 -4.86 -13.79 -8.96
N HIS A 277 -4.09 -14.79 -8.53
CA HIS A 277 -3.28 -14.69 -7.32
C HIS A 277 -2.13 -13.68 -7.46
N LEU A 278 -1.38 -13.70 -8.56
CA LEU A 278 -0.30 -12.74 -8.81
C LEU A 278 -0.81 -11.30 -8.92
N VAL A 279 -1.96 -11.10 -9.58
CA VAL A 279 -2.62 -9.79 -9.65
C VAL A 279 -3.11 -9.36 -8.26
N ALA A 280 -3.63 -10.27 -7.44
CA ALA A 280 -4.00 -9.97 -6.07
C ALA A 280 -2.80 -9.49 -5.25
N VAL A 281 -1.67 -10.20 -5.33
CA VAL A 281 -0.42 -9.81 -4.65
C VAL A 281 0.09 -8.47 -5.15
N LEU A 282 0.08 -8.22 -6.46
CA LEU A 282 0.47 -6.93 -7.02
C LEU A 282 -0.43 -5.79 -6.51
N ALA A 283 -1.75 -6.00 -6.46
CA ALA A 283 -2.70 -5.00 -6.00
C ALA A 283 -2.56 -4.74 -4.49
N LEU A 284 -2.32 -5.78 -3.68
CA LEU A 284 -2.07 -5.64 -2.24
C LEU A 284 -0.72 -4.96 -1.96
N ALA A 285 0.34 -5.33 -2.68
CA ALA A 285 1.66 -4.72 -2.53
C ALA A 285 1.65 -3.26 -3.02
N GLY A 286 1.15 -3.00 -4.23
CA GLY A 286 1.02 -1.65 -4.78
C GLY A 286 0.10 -0.76 -3.94
N GLY A 287 -1.04 -1.29 -3.48
CA GLY A 287 -1.92 -0.60 -2.53
C GLY A 287 -1.23 -0.30 -1.20
N GLY A 288 -0.46 -1.25 -0.67
CA GLY A 288 0.39 -1.06 0.51
C GLY A 288 1.40 0.08 0.33
N ILE A 289 2.05 0.15 -0.85
CA ILE A 289 3.08 1.15 -1.16
C ILE A 289 2.45 2.54 -1.13
N LEU A 290 1.26 2.71 -1.70
CA LEU A 290 0.58 4.00 -1.71
C LEU A 290 0.38 4.58 -0.30
N PHE A 291 0.14 3.77 0.73
CA PHE A 291 0.03 4.29 2.11
C PHE A 291 1.34 4.81 2.69
N THR A 292 2.47 4.39 2.15
CA THR A 292 3.82 4.78 2.59
C THR A 292 4.52 5.71 1.58
N HIS A 293 3.85 6.06 0.49
CA HIS A 293 4.43 6.75 -0.66
C HIS A 293 4.09 8.24 -0.65
N VAL A 294 5.09 9.07 -0.92
CA VAL A 294 4.96 10.53 -1.07
C VAL A 294 5.91 10.95 -2.19
N HIS A 295 5.49 11.91 -3.01
CA HIS A 295 6.34 12.49 -4.05
C HIS A 295 7.23 13.58 -3.46
N THR A 296 8.55 13.38 -3.50
CA THR A 296 9.49 14.07 -2.62
C THR A 296 10.40 15.08 -3.33
N GLY A 297 10.13 16.37 -3.05
CA GLY A 297 11.07 17.41 -2.66
C GLY A 297 10.76 17.97 -1.25
N ALA A 298 9.55 17.71 -0.72
CA ALA A 298 9.01 18.28 0.51
C ALA A 298 8.04 17.33 1.28
N PRO A 299 8.55 16.28 1.94
CA PRO A 299 7.71 15.23 2.54
C PRO A 299 6.82 15.69 3.71
N TYR A 300 7.10 16.88 4.26
CA TYR A 300 6.42 17.45 5.43
C TYR A 300 5.70 18.77 5.16
N SER A 301 5.66 19.21 3.89
CA SER A 301 4.93 20.42 3.52
C SER A 301 3.43 20.17 3.60
N GLU A 302 2.65 21.26 3.63
CA GLU A 302 1.20 21.14 3.60
C GLU A 302 0.67 20.54 2.29
N THR A 303 1.45 20.59 1.20
CA THR A 303 1.10 19.91 -0.06
C THR A 303 1.08 18.39 0.12
N ALA A 304 1.87 17.83 1.05
CA ALA A 304 1.86 16.38 1.34
C ALA A 304 0.51 15.87 1.86
N VAL A 305 -0.32 16.72 2.49
CA VAL A 305 -1.66 16.33 2.98
C VAL A 305 -2.56 15.90 1.81
N GLY A 306 -2.51 16.62 0.69
CA GLY A 306 -3.26 16.28 -0.52
C GLY A 306 -2.86 14.91 -1.06
N VAL A 307 -1.55 14.70 -1.19
CA VAL A 307 -0.92 13.43 -1.60
C VAL A 307 -1.35 12.28 -0.69
N TYR A 308 -1.24 12.43 0.64
CA TYR A 308 -1.66 11.39 1.59
C TYR A 308 -3.14 11.02 1.43
N LEU A 309 -4.01 11.99 1.19
CA LEU A 309 -5.45 11.74 1.01
C LEU A 309 -5.74 11.05 -0.34
N HIS A 310 -5.07 11.46 -1.41
CA HIS A 310 -5.19 10.82 -2.71
C HIS A 310 -4.65 9.38 -2.68
N HIS A 311 -3.44 9.18 -2.16
CA HIS A 311 -2.84 7.86 -2.01
C HIS A 311 -3.60 6.97 -1.04
N PHE A 312 -4.22 7.53 0.00
CA PHE A 312 -5.13 6.78 0.86
C PHE A 312 -6.31 6.21 0.07
N ALA A 313 -6.98 7.04 -0.72
CA ALA A 313 -8.12 6.62 -1.53
C ALA A 313 -7.71 5.58 -2.59
N LEU A 314 -6.61 5.83 -3.30
CA LEU A 314 -6.07 4.93 -4.32
C LEU A 314 -5.58 3.60 -3.71
N GLY A 315 -4.87 3.67 -2.59
CA GLY A 315 -4.40 2.51 -1.83
C GLY A 315 -5.56 1.65 -1.37
N PHE A 316 -6.62 2.25 -0.83
CA PHE A 316 -7.83 1.52 -0.43
C PHE A 316 -8.52 0.83 -1.62
N LEU A 317 -8.69 1.53 -2.74
CA LEU A 317 -9.23 0.93 -3.96
C LEU A 317 -8.36 -0.23 -4.46
N ALA A 318 -7.02 -0.11 -4.40
CA ALA A 318 -6.09 -1.17 -4.75
C ALA A 318 -6.17 -2.39 -3.81
N LEU A 319 -6.35 -2.18 -2.50
CA LEU A 319 -6.61 -3.26 -1.55
C LEU A 319 -7.95 -3.95 -1.83
N MET A 320 -8.99 -3.21 -2.17
CA MET A 320 -10.29 -3.78 -2.55
C MET A 320 -10.14 -4.64 -3.81
N CYS A 321 -9.39 -4.17 -4.81
CA CYS A 321 -9.01 -4.92 -5.99
C CYS A 321 -8.34 -6.26 -5.60
N GLY A 322 -7.30 -6.22 -4.78
CA GLY A 322 -6.60 -7.43 -4.30
C GLY A 322 -7.54 -8.39 -3.55
N THR A 323 -8.41 -7.84 -2.70
CA THR A 323 -9.41 -8.60 -1.93
C THR A 323 -10.42 -9.30 -2.84
N ILE A 324 -10.96 -8.62 -3.85
CA ILE A 324 -11.88 -9.22 -4.81
C ILE A 324 -11.22 -10.38 -5.55
N LYS A 325 -9.93 -10.27 -5.93
CA LYS A 325 -9.20 -11.37 -6.56
C LYS A 325 -8.96 -12.55 -5.61
N LEU A 326 -8.74 -12.31 -4.33
CA LEU A 326 -8.67 -13.38 -3.34
C LEU A 326 -10.03 -14.05 -3.07
N LEU A 327 -11.11 -13.27 -3.07
CA LEU A 327 -12.49 -13.78 -2.94
C LEU A 327 -12.91 -14.59 -4.17
N GLU A 328 -12.48 -14.20 -5.36
CA GLU A 328 -12.65 -14.96 -6.60
C GLU A 328 -12.09 -16.37 -6.48
N LEU A 329 -10.87 -16.49 -5.93
CA LEU A 329 -10.21 -17.78 -5.69
C LEU A 329 -10.87 -18.59 -4.58
N SER A 330 -11.39 -17.92 -3.55
CA SER A 330 -11.94 -18.57 -2.34
C SER A 330 -13.42 -18.95 -2.48
N LEU A 331 -14.18 -18.24 -3.32
CA LEU A 331 -15.62 -18.38 -3.50
C LEU A 331 -16.00 -18.47 -4.99
N PRO A 332 -15.57 -19.54 -5.70
CA PRO A 332 -15.76 -19.69 -7.15
C PRO A 332 -17.25 -19.85 -7.55
N GLN A 333 -18.16 -20.10 -6.61
CA GLN A 333 -19.59 -20.12 -6.88
C GLN A 333 -20.19 -18.73 -7.22
N ARG A 334 -19.44 -17.64 -7.00
CA ARG A 334 -19.87 -16.25 -7.28
C ARG A 334 -18.99 -15.54 -8.32
N MET A 335 -18.30 -16.26 -9.20
CA MET A 335 -17.37 -15.68 -10.19
C MET A 335 -17.91 -14.47 -10.97
N LYS A 336 -19.16 -14.53 -11.45
CA LYS A 336 -19.77 -13.42 -12.20
C LYS A 336 -19.83 -12.13 -11.38
N LEU A 337 -20.18 -12.22 -10.10
CA LEU A 337 -20.20 -11.09 -9.18
C LEU A 337 -18.80 -10.52 -8.98
N TRP A 338 -17.80 -11.38 -8.76
CA TRP A 338 -16.41 -10.97 -8.55
C TRP A 338 -15.81 -10.31 -9.79
N ASN A 339 -16.08 -10.84 -10.99
CA ASN A 339 -15.66 -10.24 -12.25
C ASN A 339 -16.26 -8.84 -12.46
N ILE A 340 -17.55 -8.67 -12.18
CA ILE A 340 -18.22 -7.36 -12.26
C ILE A 340 -17.61 -6.38 -11.25
N ALA A 341 -17.47 -6.80 -9.99
CA ALA A 341 -16.89 -5.97 -8.94
C ALA A 341 -15.45 -5.54 -9.27
N TRP A 342 -14.64 -6.48 -9.79
CA TRP A 342 -13.28 -6.21 -10.26
C TRP A 342 -13.24 -5.14 -11.35
N VAL A 343 -14.07 -5.26 -12.38
CA VAL A 343 -14.14 -4.28 -13.47
C VAL A 343 -14.58 -2.91 -12.97
N ILE A 344 -15.61 -2.84 -12.12
CA ILE A 344 -16.08 -1.57 -11.52
C ILE A 344 -14.94 -0.92 -10.71
N LEU A 345 -14.24 -1.67 -9.87
CA LEU A 345 -13.12 -1.14 -9.09
C LEU A 345 -12.00 -0.60 -9.98
N LEU A 346 -11.68 -1.24 -11.10
CA LEU A 346 -10.68 -0.71 -12.04
C LEU A 346 -11.13 0.61 -12.70
N PHE A 347 -12.41 0.76 -13.01
CA PHE A 347 -12.94 2.06 -13.46
C PHE A 347 -12.82 3.13 -12.38
N LEU A 348 -13.07 2.79 -11.11
CA LEU A 348 -12.90 3.72 -9.99
C LEU A 348 -11.43 4.11 -9.78
N VAL A 349 -10.50 3.14 -9.81
CA VAL A 349 -9.05 3.39 -9.74
C VAL A 349 -8.61 4.29 -10.88
N SER A 350 -9.04 3.97 -12.11
CA SER A 350 -8.73 4.79 -13.29
C SER A 350 -9.25 6.21 -13.15
N GLY A 351 -10.51 6.40 -12.75
CA GLY A 351 -11.08 7.73 -12.54
C GLY A 351 -10.34 8.51 -11.45
N ALA A 352 -9.97 7.87 -10.35
CA ALA A 352 -9.19 8.49 -9.27
C ALA A 352 -7.79 8.92 -9.73
N LEU A 353 -7.12 8.12 -10.58
CA LEU A 353 -5.81 8.44 -11.17
C LEU A 353 -5.90 9.56 -12.22
N ILE A 354 -6.89 9.54 -13.11
CA ILE A 354 -7.08 10.57 -14.16
C ILE A 354 -7.43 11.93 -13.53
N THR A 355 -8.10 11.92 -12.38
CA THR A 355 -8.48 13.13 -11.64
C THR A 355 -7.52 13.49 -10.50
N TYR A 356 -6.39 12.77 -10.39
CA TYR A 356 -5.37 13.03 -9.40
C TYR A 356 -4.76 14.43 -9.59
N ASN A 357 -4.50 15.10 -8.48
CA ASN A 357 -3.66 16.29 -8.42
C ASN A 357 -2.86 16.24 -7.12
N GLU A 358 -1.74 16.95 -7.04
CA GLU A 358 -0.92 16.98 -5.83
C GLU A 358 -1.59 17.76 -4.68
N GLY A 359 -2.66 18.50 -4.98
CA GLY A 359 -3.45 19.24 -4.01
C GLY A 359 -4.53 18.40 -3.31
N ILE A 360 -5.51 19.10 -2.72
CA ILE A 360 -6.61 18.44 -2.03
C ILE A 360 -7.52 17.73 -3.05
N PRO A 361 -7.91 16.46 -2.77
CA PRO A 361 -8.79 15.74 -3.68
C PRO A 361 -10.09 16.47 -3.97
N TRP A 362 -10.57 16.35 -5.22
CA TRP A 362 -11.79 17.02 -5.67
C TRP A 362 -13.02 16.67 -4.81
N PHE A 363 -13.08 15.46 -4.27
CA PHE A 363 -14.16 15.00 -3.38
C PHE A 363 -14.07 15.56 -1.96
N LEU A 364 -12.96 16.23 -1.63
CA LEU A 364 -12.74 16.96 -0.39
C LEU A 364 -12.60 18.47 -0.64
N LYS A 365 -12.80 18.97 -1.87
CA LYS A 365 -12.77 20.41 -2.17
C LYS A 365 -13.80 21.21 -1.39
N TRP A 366 -14.89 20.61 -0.93
CA TRP A 366 -15.84 21.26 -0.02
C TRP A 366 -15.25 21.58 1.37
N LEU A 367 -14.11 20.98 1.73
CA LEU A 367 -13.32 21.38 2.89
C LEU A 367 -12.49 22.64 2.60
N GLN A 368 -12.30 23.03 1.33
CA GLN A 368 -11.72 24.30 0.92
C GLN A 368 -12.84 25.35 0.74
N PRO A 369 -12.62 26.61 1.17
CA PRO A 369 -13.61 27.69 1.00
C PRO A 369 -13.82 28.10 -0.46
#